data_AF-A0A961KFK6-F1
#
_entry.id   AF-A0A961KFK6-F1
#
_cell.length_a   1.000
_cell.length_b   1.000
_cell.length_c   1.000
_cell.angle_alpha   90.00
_cell.angle_beta   90.00
_cell.angle_gamma   90.00
#
_symmetry.space_group_name_H-M   'P 1'
#
loop_
_entity.id
_entity.type
_entity.pdbx_description
1 polymer ?
#
loop_
_entity_poly.entity_id
_entity_poly.type
_entity_poly.pdbx_seq_one_letter_code
_entity_poly.pdbx_strand_id
1 'polypeptide(L)'
;MAKAKNVLFIMCDQLRWDYLSCYGHPHLKTPHIDRLASMGVRFTNARIQSPLCGPSRMSCYTGRYVHSHGATWNNVPLKVGEMTMGDHLRALGMETWLVGKTHMQADAEGMKRLGLEPDSVIGARLSECGFDVWERDDGLRAEGPAGLYDPRGAATYNDYLRAKGYVSDNPWHDFANSGLDEDGTVLSGWFLANSDQPANIA
;
A
#
# COMPACT_ATOMS: atom_id res chain seq x y z
N MET A 1 20.43 14.62 -26.16
CA MET A 1 19.97 14.65 -24.77
C MET A 1 20.01 13.23 -24.22
N ALA A 2 20.43 13.02 -22.97
CA ALA A 2 20.42 11.70 -22.36
C ALA A 2 18.96 11.21 -22.23
N LYS A 3 18.72 9.91 -22.47
CA LYS A 3 17.40 9.30 -22.30
C LYS A 3 16.93 9.48 -20.85
N ALA A 4 15.68 9.92 -20.66
CA ALA A 4 15.08 10.02 -19.33
C ALA A 4 15.15 8.67 -18.60
N LYS A 5 15.56 8.69 -17.33
CA LYS A 5 15.61 7.50 -16.48
C LYS A 5 14.33 7.40 -15.67
N ASN A 6 13.86 6.17 -15.48
CA ASN A 6 12.69 5.88 -14.66
C ASN A 6 13.12 5.41 -13.27
N VAL A 7 12.26 5.62 -12.28
CA VAL A 7 12.42 5.09 -10.92
C VAL A 7 11.28 4.12 -10.65
N LEU A 8 11.61 2.90 -10.22
CA LEU A 8 10.63 1.94 -9.73
C LEU A 8 10.77 1.85 -8.21
N PHE A 9 9.82 2.44 -7.49
CA PHE A 9 9.80 2.44 -6.03
C PHE A 9 8.92 1.29 -5.51
N ILE A 10 9.57 0.23 -5.02
CA ILE A 10 8.89 -0.98 -4.51
C ILE A 10 8.87 -0.94 -2.98
N MET A 11 7.69 -1.18 -2.39
CA MET A 11 7.50 -1.27 -0.94
C MET A 11 6.59 -2.45 -0.60
N CYS A 12 7.04 -3.33 0.30
CA CYS A 12 6.22 -4.38 0.88
C CYS A 12 5.73 -3.93 2.26
N ASP A 13 4.44 -4.13 2.56
CA ASP A 13 3.91 -3.83 3.89
C ASP A 13 4.36 -4.90 4.90
N GLN A 14 4.68 -4.47 6.12
CA GLN A 14 5.04 -5.33 7.26
C GLN A 14 6.22 -6.31 7.06
N LEU A 15 7.03 -6.15 6.01
CA LEU A 15 8.22 -6.97 5.78
C LEU A 15 9.29 -6.69 6.85
N ARG A 16 9.67 -7.71 7.61
CA ARG A 16 10.83 -7.64 8.50
C ARG A 16 12.14 -7.61 7.72
N TRP A 17 13.11 -6.84 8.20
CA TRP A 17 14.41 -6.70 7.55
C TRP A 17 15.21 -8.02 7.50
N ASP A 18 14.99 -8.91 8.46
CA ASP A 18 15.67 -10.20 8.59
C ASP A 18 14.95 -11.37 7.89
N TYR A 19 13.87 -11.11 7.13
CA TYR A 19 13.09 -12.10 6.37
C TYR A 19 13.50 -12.19 4.90
N LEU A 20 14.76 -11.85 4.60
CA LEU A 20 15.36 -11.93 3.26
C LEU A 20 16.69 -12.69 3.36
N SER A 21 16.98 -13.59 2.42
CA SER A 21 18.22 -14.38 2.48
C SER A 21 19.48 -13.52 2.36
N CYS A 22 19.45 -12.42 1.59
CA CYS A 22 20.56 -11.44 1.56
C CYS A 22 20.77 -10.65 2.87
N TYR A 23 19.84 -10.72 3.81
CA TYR A 23 20.01 -10.21 5.19
C TYR A 23 20.30 -11.32 6.21
N GLY A 24 20.42 -12.58 5.77
CA GLY A 24 20.87 -13.70 6.60
C GLY A 24 19.76 -14.62 7.11
N HIS A 25 18.54 -14.56 6.56
CA HIS A 25 17.48 -15.49 6.97
C HIS A 25 17.92 -16.97 6.70
N PRO A 26 17.84 -17.88 7.69
CA PRO A 26 18.45 -19.21 7.58
C PRO A 26 17.67 -20.22 6.72
N HIS A 27 16.36 -20.00 6.52
CA HIS A 27 15.47 -20.98 5.85
C HIS A 27 14.77 -20.46 4.59
N LEU A 28 14.22 -19.24 4.64
CA LEU A 28 13.58 -18.56 3.52
C LEU A 28 14.61 -18.11 2.47
N LYS A 29 14.40 -18.54 1.21
CA LYS A 29 15.21 -18.15 0.05
C LYS A 29 14.49 -17.08 -0.75
N THR A 30 15.14 -15.95 -0.99
CA THR A 30 14.60 -14.82 -1.77
C THR A 30 15.51 -14.44 -2.95
N PRO A 31 15.80 -15.38 -3.87
CA PRO A 31 16.88 -15.21 -4.85
C PRO A 31 16.70 -14.00 -5.79
N HIS A 32 15.47 -13.60 -6.09
CA HIS A 32 15.21 -12.44 -6.94
C HIS A 32 15.54 -11.11 -6.25
N ILE A 33 15.25 -10.98 -4.95
CA ILE A 33 15.62 -9.80 -4.15
C ILE A 33 17.12 -9.80 -3.87
N ASP A 34 17.71 -10.96 -3.60
CA ASP A 34 19.15 -11.11 -3.41
C ASP A 34 19.92 -10.69 -4.67
N ARG A 35 19.42 -11.04 -5.86
CA ARG A 35 19.98 -10.58 -7.13
C ARG A 35 19.95 -9.06 -7.25
N LEU A 36 18.84 -8.41 -6.89
CA LEU A 36 18.76 -6.94 -6.87
C LEU A 36 19.81 -6.34 -5.93
N ALA A 37 19.98 -6.90 -4.73
CA ALA A 37 21.01 -6.47 -3.78
C ALA A 37 22.44 -6.68 -4.32
N SER A 38 22.70 -7.76 -5.06
CA SER A 38 24.02 -8.04 -5.66
C SER A 38 24.39 -7.09 -6.81
N MET A 39 23.40 -6.45 -7.43
CA MET A 39 23.56 -5.52 -8.55
C MET A 39 23.52 -4.05 -8.11
N GLY A 40 23.44 -3.78 -6.80
CA GLY A 40 23.25 -2.45 -6.26
C GLY A 40 23.82 -2.29 -4.85
N VAL A 41 23.14 -1.48 -4.03
CA VAL A 41 23.55 -1.20 -2.64
C VAL A 41 22.46 -1.71 -1.69
N ARG A 42 22.88 -2.44 -0.66
CA ARG A 42 22.01 -2.91 0.43
C ARG A 42 22.34 -2.16 1.72
N PHE A 43 21.34 -1.50 2.30
CA PHE A 43 21.51 -0.71 3.53
C PHE A 43 21.21 -1.55 4.78
N THR A 44 22.18 -1.70 5.68
CA THR A 44 22.03 -2.52 6.90
C THR A 44 21.53 -1.73 8.12
N ASN A 45 21.39 -0.42 8.00
CA ASN A 45 20.93 0.46 9.09
C ASN A 45 19.89 1.48 8.61
N ALA A 46 18.88 1.02 7.87
CA ALA A 46 17.73 1.84 7.49
C ALA A 46 16.67 1.81 8.62
N ARG A 47 16.06 2.98 8.89
CA ARG A 47 15.02 3.15 9.93
C ARG A 47 13.86 3.98 9.38
N ILE A 48 12.65 3.52 9.68
CA ILE A 48 11.38 4.21 9.43
C ILE A 48 11.08 5.21 10.57
N GLN A 49 10.27 6.23 10.27
CA GLN A 49 10.05 7.36 11.17
C GLN A 49 8.84 7.17 12.12
N SER A 50 8.03 6.12 11.91
CA SER A 50 6.99 5.69 12.84
C SER A 50 6.65 4.21 12.63
N PRO A 51 6.48 3.39 13.68
CA PRO A 51 6.29 1.94 13.56
C PRO A 51 4.87 1.51 13.17
N LEU A 52 4.13 2.34 12.42
CA LEU A 52 2.76 2.08 11.98
C LEU A 52 2.57 2.51 10.52
N CYS A 53 1.72 1.79 9.78
CA CYS A 53 1.49 1.95 8.34
C CYS A 53 1.35 3.41 7.89
N GLY A 54 0.29 4.09 8.31
CA GLY A 54 -0.04 5.47 7.91
C GLY A 54 1.11 6.44 8.16
N PRO A 55 1.54 6.69 9.40
CA PRO A 55 2.56 7.69 9.69
C PRO A 55 3.93 7.36 9.08
N SER A 56 4.32 6.08 8.99
CA SER A 56 5.54 5.66 8.29
C SER A 56 5.51 6.06 6.82
N ARG A 57 4.39 5.75 6.14
CA ARG A 57 4.18 6.07 4.73
C ARG A 57 4.12 7.57 4.48
N MET A 58 3.41 8.33 5.32
CA MET A 58 3.36 9.78 5.20
C MET A 58 4.74 10.43 5.39
N SER A 59 5.56 9.94 6.33
CA SER A 59 6.95 10.39 6.44
C SER A 59 7.76 10.06 5.19
N CYS A 60 7.58 8.87 4.62
CA CYS A 60 8.26 8.46 3.38
C CYS A 60 7.86 9.33 2.17
N TYR A 61 6.57 9.61 2.01
CA TYR A 61 6.06 10.37 0.86
C TYR A 61 6.28 11.87 0.98
N THR A 62 6.42 12.42 2.19
CA THR A 62 6.74 13.85 2.39
C THR A 62 8.23 14.12 2.60
N GLY A 63 9.03 13.09 2.87
CA GLY A 63 10.44 13.24 3.27
C GLY A 63 10.62 13.96 4.61
N ARG A 64 9.59 13.98 5.46
CA ARG A 64 9.54 14.76 6.70
C ARG A 64 9.19 13.86 7.88
N TYR A 65 9.59 14.26 9.09
CA TYR A 65 9.22 13.54 10.31
C TYR A 65 7.73 13.70 10.64
N VAL A 66 7.17 12.73 11.38
CA VAL A 66 5.79 12.78 11.90
C VAL A 66 5.49 14.08 12.65
N HIS A 67 6.44 14.53 13.46
CA HIS A 67 6.34 15.80 14.19
C HIS A 67 6.17 17.03 13.28
N SER A 68 6.61 16.95 12.02
CA SER A 68 6.50 18.04 11.04
C SER A 68 5.21 17.97 10.24
N HIS A 69 4.84 16.79 9.72
CA HIS A 69 3.69 16.65 8.82
C HIS A 69 2.36 16.41 9.53
N GLY A 70 2.36 15.92 10.78
CA GLY A 70 1.17 15.84 11.64
C GLY A 70 0.21 14.66 11.38
N ALA A 71 0.35 13.91 10.28
CA ALA A 71 -0.34 12.63 10.10
C ALA A 71 0.26 11.55 11.03
N THR A 72 -0.24 11.47 12.26
CA THR A 72 0.42 10.76 13.37
C THR A 72 0.02 9.29 13.55
N TRP A 73 -1.11 8.87 12.99
CA TRP A 73 -1.65 7.52 13.15
C TRP A 73 -2.34 7.03 11.87
N ASN A 74 -2.76 5.77 11.84
CA ASN A 74 -3.60 5.28 10.75
C ASN A 74 -4.87 6.11 10.65
N ASN A 75 -5.27 6.43 9.42
CA ASN A 75 -6.41 7.26 9.09
C ASN A 75 -6.40 8.72 9.57
N VAL A 76 -5.28 9.22 10.13
CA VAL A 76 -5.11 10.67 10.37
C VAL A 76 -4.74 11.32 9.03
N PRO A 77 -5.55 12.25 8.50
CA PRO A 77 -5.28 12.85 7.20
C PRO A 77 -3.94 13.59 7.16
N LEU A 78 -3.27 13.53 6.00
CA LEU A 78 -2.18 14.45 5.71
C LEU A 78 -2.80 15.79 5.32
N LYS A 79 -2.50 16.83 6.10
CA LYS A 79 -3.10 18.16 5.91
C LYS A 79 -2.80 18.72 4.53
N VAL A 80 -3.76 19.42 3.94
CA VAL A 80 -3.51 20.18 2.69
C VAL A 80 -2.40 21.21 2.92
N GLY A 81 -1.48 21.29 1.97
CA GLY A 81 -0.32 22.18 2.00
C GLY A 81 1.00 21.50 2.40
N GLU A 82 0.98 20.27 2.93
CA GLU A 82 2.20 19.46 2.98
C GLU A 82 2.51 18.93 1.58
N MET A 83 3.67 19.31 1.04
CA MET A 83 4.15 18.82 -0.25
C MET A 83 4.59 17.37 -0.14
N THR A 84 4.47 16.67 -1.26
CA THR A 84 4.74 15.24 -1.37
C THR A 84 5.82 14.96 -2.42
N MET A 85 6.30 13.72 -2.46
CA MET A 85 7.25 13.22 -3.45
C MET A 85 6.77 13.51 -4.86
N GLY A 86 5.47 13.37 -5.12
CA GLY A 86 4.88 13.69 -6.42
C GLY A 86 5.10 15.14 -6.84
N ASP A 87 4.93 16.09 -5.92
CA ASP A 87 5.07 17.52 -6.20
C ASP A 87 6.52 17.88 -6.53
N HIS A 88 7.45 17.34 -5.76
CA HIS A 88 8.88 17.54 -5.98
C HIS A 88 9.36 16.92 -7.31
N LEU A 89 8.91 15.71 -7.65
CA LEU A 89 9.30 15.04 -8.89
C LEU A 89 8.66 15.69 -10.14
N ARG A 90 7.40 16.10 -10.06
CA ARG A 90 6.72 16.79 -11.17
C ARG A 90 7.35 18.12 -11.50
N ALA A 91 7.82 18.87 -10.51
CA ALA A 91 8.56 20.12 -10.73
C ALA A 91 9.86 19.91 -11.53
N LEU A 92 10.39 18.68 -11.56
CA LEU A 92 11.57 18.28 -12.32
C LEU A 92 11.22 17.57 -13.65
N GLY A 93 9.94 17.52 -14.03
CA GLY A 93 9.47 16.88 -15.25
C GLY A 93 9.37 15.35 -15.16
N MET A 94 9.30 14.78 -13.94
CA MET A 94 9.08 13.34 -13.73
C MET A 94 7.67 13.09 -13.21
N GLU A 95 6.94 12.20 -13.89
CA GLU A 95 5.63 11.74 -13.43
C GLU A 95 5.77 10.75 -12.26
N THR A 96 4.76 10.74 -11.39
CA THR A 96 4.76 9.93 -10.17
C THR A 96 3.44 9.19 -10.07
N TRP A 97 3.48 7.90 -10.36
CA TRP A 97 2.30 7.03 -10.44
C TRP A 97 2.23 6.05 -9.28
N LEU A 98 1.00 5.77 -8.81
CA LEU A 98 0.71 4.77 -7.79
C LEU A 98 0.14 3.49 -8.42
N VAL A 99 0.70 2.36 -8.01
CA VAL A 99 0.12 1.02 -8.15
C VAL A 99 0.16 0.34 -6.78
N GLY A 100 -0.99 0.26 -6.11
CA GLY A 100 -1.15 -0.38 -4.81
C GLY A 100 -1.42 0.59 -3.65
N LYS A 101 -0.70 0.41 -2.54
CA LYS A 101 -1.06 0.94 -1.21
C LYS A 101 -0.36 2.23 -0.83
N THR A 102 -1.11 3.17 -0.24
CA THR A 102 -0.55 4.36 0.43
C THR A 102 -1.05 4.56 1.85
N HIS A 103 -2.19 3.97 2.24
CA HIS A 103 -2.86 4.28 3.51
C HIS A 103 -3.19 5.80 3.64
N MET A 104 -3.28 6.51 2.52
CA MET A 104 -3.61 7.93 2.49
C MET A 104 -5.09 8.15 2.83
N GLN A 105 -5.34 9.15 3.69
CA GLN A 105 -6.65 9.76 3.87
C GLN A 105 -6.61 11.23 3.48
N ALA A 106 -7.58 11.64 2.66
CA ALA A 106 -7.72 13.01 2.21
C ALA A 106 -8.13 13.93 3.37
N ASP A 107 -7.48 15.08 3.49
CA ASP A 107 -7.90 16.18 4.36
C ASP A 107 -9.08 16.93 3.70
N ALA A 108 -10.25 16.30 3.70
CA ALA A 108 -11.45 16.81 3.03
C ALA A 108 -11.88 18.17 3.58
N GLU A 109 -11.70 18.42 4.89
CA GLU A 109 -12.00 19.71 5.51
C GLU A 109 -11.04 20.80 5.03
N GLY A 110 -9.73 20.50 4.96
CA GLY A 110 -8.73 21.42 4.43
C GLY A 110 -8.93 21.71 2.95
N MET A 111 -9.30 20.71 2.15
CA MET A 111 -9.63 20.89 0.74
C MET A 111 -10.84 21.79 0.55
N LYS A 112 -11.95 21.51 1.26
CA LYS A 112 -13.16 22.32 1.22
C LYS A 112 -12.89 23.77 1.64
N ARG A 113 -12.08 23.98 2.69
CA ARG A 113 -11.69 25.32 3.16
C ARG A 113 -10.97 26.14 2.09
N LEU A 114 -10.24 25.49 1.19
CA LEU A 114 -9.47 26.14 0.14
C LEU A 114 -10.17 26.12 -1.23
N GLY A 115 -11.40 25.60 -1.32
CA GLY A 115 -12.12 25.49 -2.60
C GLY A 115 -11.47 24.52 -3.58
N LEU A 116 -10.88 23.44 -3.08
CA LEU A 116 -10.23 22.41 -3.89
C LEU A 116 -11.19 21.26 -4.16
N GLU A 117 -11.68 21.18 -5.40
CA GLU A 117 -12.61 20.13 -5.82
C GLU A 117 -11.89 18.77 -5.96
N PRO A 118 -12.35 17.69 -5.31
CA PRO A 118 -11.68 16.39 -5.33
C PRO A 118 -11.51 15.73 -6.70
N ASP A 119 -12.39 16.06 -7.65
CA ASP A 119 -12.39 15.55 -9.03
C ASP A 119 -11.52 16.39 -9.99
N SER A 120 -11.02 17.55 -9.55
CA SER A 120 -10.00 18.30 -10.28
C SER A 120 -8.65 17.58 -10.25
N VAL A 121 -7.78 17.85 -11.22
CA VAL A 121 -6.43 17.25 -11.26
C VAL A 121 -5.64 17.55 -9.99
N ILE A 122 -5.77 18.77 -9.43
CA ILE A 122 -5.08 19.16 -8.19
C ILE A 122 -5.70 18.45 -6.99
N GLY A 123 -7.03 18.45 -6.87
CA GLY A 123 -7.73 17.82 -5.76
C GLY A 123 -7.55 16.31 -5.71
N ALA A 124 -7.56 15.64 -6.87
CA ALA A 124 -7.31 14.20 -6.97
C ALA A 124 -5.91 13.85 -6.47
N ARG A 125 -4.88 14.59 -6.92
CA ARG A 125 -3.51 14.41 -6.43
C ARG A 125 -3.39 14.66 -4.93
N LEU A 126 -4.00 15.72 -4.40
CA LEU A 126 -3.98 15.99 -2.96
C LEU A 126 -4.65 14.88 -2.16
N SER A 127 -5.76 14.33 -2.67
CA SER A 127 -6.49 13.21 -2.05
C SER A 127 -5.68 11.91 -2.04
N GLU A 128 -4.70 11.79 -2.94
CA GLU A 128 -3.91 10.58 -3.18
C GLU A 128 -2.42 10.79 -2.86
N CYS A 129 -2.11 11.63 -1.86
CA CYS A 129 -0.75 11.88 -1.37
C CYS A 129 0.23 12.29 -2.49
N GLY A 130 -0.28 13.05 -3.45
CA GLY A 130 0.44 13.58 -4.60
C GLY A 130 0.74 12.57 -5.70
N PHE A 131 0.23 11.34 -5.64
CA PHE A 131 0.37 10.40 -6.75
C PHE A 131 -0.70 10.64 -7.82
N ASP A 132 -0.33 10.44 -9.09
CA ASP A 132 -1.30 10.08 -10.12
C ASP A 132 -1.64 8.59 -9.95
N VAL A 133 -2.92 8.22 -9.97
CA VAL A 133 -3.34 6.85 -9.60
C VAL A 133 -3.53 6.01 -10.85
N TRP A 134 -2.73 4.95 -10.98
CA TRP A 134 -3.02 3.86 -11.92
C TRP A 134 -3.97 2.86 -11.28
N GLU A 135 -3.63 2.40 -10.08
CA GLU A 135 -4.51 1.58 -9.22
C GLU A 135 -4.22 1.89 -7.76
N ARG A 136 -5.25 2.29 -7.00
CA ARG A 136 -5.17 2.47 -5.55
C ARG A 136 -5.87 1.29 -4.89
N ASP A 137 -5.11 0.49 -4.16
CA ASP A 137 -5.63 -0.59 -3.33
C ASP A 137 -4.76 -0.71 -2.07
N ASP A 138 -5.35 -0.46 -0.90
CA ASP A 138 -4.64 -0.63 0.38
C ASP A 138 -4.57 -2.10 0.83
N GLY A 139 -5.12 -3.02 0.03
CA GLY A 139 -4.88 -4.47 0.08
C GLY A 139 -5.71 -5.21 1.12
N LEU A 140 -6.78 -4.60 1.62
CA LEU A 140 -7.56 -5.14 2.73
C LEU A 140 -9.06 -4.91 2.53
N ARG A 141 -9.87 -5.97 2.62
CA ARG A 141 -11.34 -5.87 2.64
C ARG A 141 -11.93 -6.51 3.90
N ALA A 142 -11.55 -5.96 5.05
CA ALA A 142 -12.04 -6.37 6.36
C ALA A 142 -13.45 -5.82 6.61
N GLU A 143 -14.36 -6.69 7.05
CA GLU A 143 -15.75 -6.34 7.38
C GLU A 143 -16.11 -6.89 8.77
N GLY A 144 -16.83 -6.08 9.55
CA GLY A 144 -17.42 -6.49 10.82
C GLY A 144 -18.87 -6.05 10.91
N PRO A 145 -19.52 -6.18 12.08
CA PRO A 145 -20.92 -5.80 12.25
C PRO A 145 -21.20 -4.30 12.04
N ALA A 146 -20.17 -3.46 12.09
CA ALA A 146 -20.24 -2.02 11.79
C ALA A 146 -19.94 -1.68 10.31
N GLY A 147 -19.75 -2.69 9.46
CA GLY A 147 -19.40 -2.54 8.04
C GLY A 147 -17.90 -2.68 7.76
N LEU A 148 -17.51 -2.21 6.57
CA LEU A 148 -16.14 -2.29 6.05
C LEU A 148 -15.20 -1.30 6.75
N TYR A 149 -13.98 -1.75 7.04
CA TYR A 149 -12.91 -0.86 7.51
C TYR A 149 -12.48 0.15 6.43
N ASP A 150 -12.30 -0.34 5.19
CA ASP A 150 -12.07 0.47 4.00
C ASP A 150 -13.04 0.02 2.90
N PRO A 151 -14.03 0.84 2.50
CA PRO A 151 -14.99 0.45 1.47
C PRO A 151 -14.35 0.28 0.09
N ARG A 152 -13.19 0.91 -0.17
CA ARG A 152 -12.46 0.83 -1.43
C ARG A 152 -11.53 -0.37 -1.51
N GLY A 153 -11.21 -0.99 -0.37
CA GLY A 153 -10.24 -2.05 -0.27
C GLY A 153 -10.59 -3.27 -1.12
N ALA A 154 -9.61 -3.75 -1.90
CA ALA A 154 -9.71 -4.86 -2.84
C ALA A 154 -10.88 -4.76 -3.85
N ALA A 155 -11.43 -3.58 -4.11
CA ALA A 155 -12.61 -3.44 -4.97
C ALA A 155 -12.32 -3.90 -6.41
N THR A 156 -11.28 -3.34 -7.04
CA THR A 156 -10.86 -3.71 -8.40
C THR A 156 -10.30 -5.14 -8.45
N TYR A 157 -9.60 -5.57 -7.39
CA TYR A 157 -9.11 -6.94 -7.28
C TYR A 157 -10.24 -7.97 -7.19
N ASN A 158 -11.31 -7.66 -6.46
CA ASN A 158 -12.51 -8.50 -6.41
C ASN A 158 -13.19 -8.59 -7.77
N ASP A 159 -13.26 -7.50 -8.52
CA ASP A 159 -13.81 -7.52 -9.89
C ASP A 159 -12.93 -8.36 -10.82
N TYR A 160 -11.60 -8.29 -10.68
CA TYR A 160 -10.66 -9.17 -11.38
C TYR A 160 -10.93 -10.64 -11.07
N LEU A 161 -11.10 -11.01 -9.79
CA LEU A 161 -11.42 -12.38 -9.40
C LEU A 161 -12.78 -12.82 -9.95
N ARG A 162 -13.82 -12.00 -9.83
CA ARG A 162 -15.14 -12.32 -10.41
C ARG A 162 -15.08 -12.55 -11.91
N ALA A 163 -14.31 -11.73 -12.63
CA ALA A 163 -14.09 -11.90 -14.07
C ALA A 163 -13.35 -13.21 -14.42
N LYS A 164 -12.62 -13.80 -13.46
CA LYS A 164 -11.98 -15.12 -13.59
C LYS A 164 -12.89 -16.29 -13.18
N GLY A 165 -14.09 -16.01 -12.65
CA GLY A 165 -15.08 -17.02 -12.28
C GLY A 165 -15.17 -17.32 -10.79
N TYR A 166 -14.43 -16.61 -9.93
CA TYR A 166 -14.57 -16.77 -8.47
C TYR A 166 -15.88 -16.13 -7.98
N VAL A 167 -16.71 -16.90 -7.27
CA VAL A 167 -18.04 -16.47 -6.80
C VAL A 167 -18.05 -16.38 -5.27
N SER A 168 -18.11 -15.16 -4.76
CA SER A 168 -18.27 -14.83 -3.34
C SER A 168 -18.73 -13.36 -3.23
N ASP A 169 -19.38 -13.01 -2.13
CA ASP A 169 -19.64 -11.61 -1.77
C ASP A 169 -18.33 -10.86 -1.47
N ASN A 170 -17.33 -11.55 -0.91
CA ASN A 170 -15.98 -11.06 -0.66
C ASN A 170 -14.88 -12.01 -1.19
N PRO A 171 -14.60 -12.00 -2.51
CA PRO A 171 -13.59 -12.89 -3.09
C PRO A 171 -12.17 -12.73 -2.50
N TRP A 172 -11.79 -11.51 -2.13
CA TRP A 172 -10.54 -11.23 -1.42
C TRP A 172 -10.44 -12.04 -0.12
N HIS A 173 -11.54 -12.17 0.63
CA HIS A 173 -11.55 -12.96 1.87
C HIS A 173 -11.57 -14.46 1.56
N ASP A 174 -12.57 -14.94 0.82
CA ASP A 174 -12.85 -16.38 0.69
C ASP A 174 -11.84 -17.15 -0.18
N PHE A 175 -11.16 -16.46 -1.10
CA PHE A 175 -10.18 -17.07 -2.00
C PHE A 175 -8.76 -16.62 -1.69
N ALA A 176 -8.48 -15.32 -1.72
CA ALA A 176 -7.10 -14.84 -1.60
C ALA A 176 -6.54 -14.89 -0.16
N ASN A 177 -7.41 -14.86 0.86
CA ASN A 177 -7.01 -14.78 2.28
C ASN A 177 -7.66 -15.85 3.16
N SER A 178 -8.13 -16.95 2.57
CA SER A 178 -8.68 -18.10 3.30
C SER A 178 -8.29 -19.41 2.62
N GLY A 179 -8.14 -20.46 3.42
CA GLY A 179 -8.06 -21.83 2.92
C GLY A 179 -9.45 -22.48 2.83
N LEU A 180 -9.47 -23.76 2.45
CA LEU A 180 -10.65 -24.62 2.51
C LEU A 180 -10.29 -25.90 3.27
N ASP A 181 -11.22 -26.41 4.08
CA ASP A 181 -11.13 -27.78 4.60
C ASP A 181 -11.65 -28.82 3.59
N GLU A 182 -11.64 -30.10 3.98
CA GLU A 182 -12.07 -31.22 3.13
C GLU A 182 -13.56 -31.16 2.75
N ASP A 183 -14.38 -30.50 3.57
CA ASP A 183 -15.82 -30.33 3.35
C ASP A 183 -16.16 -29.06 2.54
N GLY A 184 -15.15 -28.26 2.19
CA GLY A 184 -15.32 -27.00 1.47
C GLY A 184 -15.70 -25.81 2.35
N THR A 185 -15.49 -25.90 3.66
CA THR A 185 -15.68 -24.77 4.59
C THR A 185 -14.53 -23.79 4.48
N VAL A 186 -14.85 -22.50 4.40
CA VAL A 186 -13.85 -21.41 4.36
C VAL A 186 -13.10 -21.33 5.69
N LEU A 187 -11.79 -21.57 5.64
CA LEU A 187 -10.86 -21.41 6.75
C LEU A 187 -10.28 -20.01 6.73
N SER A 188 -11.00 -19.07 7.36
CA SER A 188 -10.62 -17.65 7.34
C SER A 188 -9.20 -17.40 7.86
N GLY A 189 -8.38 -16.71 7.06
CA GLY A 189 -7.02 -16.31 7.43
C GLY A 189 -6.95 -15.23 8.51
N TRP A 190 -8.09 -14.65 8.91
CA TRP A 190 -8.16 -13.80 10.10
C TRP A 190 -7.82 -14.56 11.38
N PHE A 191 -8.07 -15.87 11.41
CA PHE A 191 -7.67 -16.73 12.51
C PHE A 191 -6.27 -17.28 12.24
N LEU A 192 -5.31 -16.94 13.12
CA LEU A 192 -3.91 -17.37 12.96
C LEU A 192 -3.72 -18.89 12.92
N ALA A 193 -4.69 -19.66 13.45
CA ALA A 193 -4.71 -21.11 13.33
C ALA A 193 -4.73 -21.61 11.87
N ASN A 194 -5.20 -20.77 10.93
CA ASN A 194 -5.28 -21.10 9.50
C ASN A 194 -4.12 -20.48 8.68
N SER A 195 -3.11 -19.89 9.32
CA SER A 195 -2.04 -19.16 8.63
C SER A 195 -1.10 -20.04 7.79
N ASP A 196 -1.12 -21.34 8.00
CA ASP A 196 -0.38 -22.35 7.23
C ASP A 196 -1.20 -22.91 6.05
N GLN A 197 -2.48 -22.57 5.97
CA GLN A 197 -3.35 -23.04 4.90
C GLN A 197 -3.06 -22.29 3.60
N PRO A 198 -3.01 -22.99 2.45
CA PRO A 198 -2.87 -22.33 1.16
C PRO A 198 -4.10 -21.47 0.88
N ALA A 199 -3.89 -20.32 0.25
CA ALA A 199 -4.98 -19.52 -0.28
C ALA A 199 -5.79 -20.36 -1.29
N ASN A 200 -7.11 -20.27 -1.22
CA ASN A 200 -8.06 -20.90 -2.12
C ASN A 200 -8.12 -20.15 -3.48
N ILE A 201 -6.98 -19.98 -4.13
CA ILE A 201 -6.88 -19.33 -5.45
C ILE A 201 -6.03 -20.20 -6.39
N ALA A 202 -6.61 -20.58 -7.52
CA ALA A 202 -5.97 -21.38 -8.57
C ALA A 202 -5.16 -20.55 -9.59
#